data_AF-A0A969Y264-F1
#
_entry.id   AF-A0A969Y264-F1
#
_cell.length_a   1.000
_cell.length_b   1.000
_cell.length_c   1.000
_cell.angle_alpha   90.00
_cell.angle_beta   90.00
_cell.angle_gamma   90.00
#
_symmetry.space_group_name_H-M   'P 1'
#
loop_
_entity.id
_entity.type
_entity.pdbx_description
1 polymer ?
#
loop_
_entity_poly.entity_id
_entity_poly.type
_entity_poly.pdbx_seq_one_letter_code
_entity_poly.pdbx_strand_id
1 'polypeptide(L)'
;MPPLNVLYIHAHDAGRLIAPYGHAMPTPNLTRLAAQGMLFRRAFCCGPTCSPSRAALLTGQSPHATGMLGLAHRGFSLSDYDRHIVSTLKPAGYTTLLSGVQHVAAWDQVDRIGYDEILTRDGHADAAATAAVARLAAGIPEPFFMSVGCIEPQRCVRTDRWKYVRRYGDKHTPVLPNCDDGLSKDVFLAAGWAKRTLPGEALYDMLFDPTESHNVIGDPGLADAAADLRQRLDRWMAETNDPLLQGPVAAPSGAKVNDPDGLSPKEPPQEIP
;
A
#
# COMPACT_ATOMS: atom_id res chain seq x y z
N MET A 1 11.87 -17.16 -29.15
CA MET A 1 12.22 -15.94 -28.40
C MET A 1 12.73 -16.37 -27.04
N PRO A 2 13.77 -15.73 -26.48
CA PRO A 2 14.17 -16.00 -25.10
C PRO A 2 13.01 -15.70 -24.14
N PRO A 3 12.89 -16.44 -23.03
CA PRO A 3 11.85 -16.18 -22.02
C PRO A 3 12.05 -14.78 -21.41
N LEU A 4 10.93 -14.08 -21.16
CA LEU A 4 10.95 -12.72 -20.61
C LEU A 4 11.00 -12.76 -19.09
N ASN A 5 11.69 -11.79 -18.49
CA ASN A 5 11.58 -11.50 -17.07
C ASN A 5 10.21 -10.89 -16.75
N VAL A 6 9.67 -11.20 -15.57
CA VAL A 6 8.36 -10.71 -15.12
C VAL A 6 8.51 -10.00 -13.79
N LEU A 7 8.13 -8.72 -13.75
CA LEU A 7 8.04 -7.93 -12.53
C LEU A 7 6.58 -7.64 -12.22
N TYR A 8 6.08 -8.16 -11.10
CA TYR A 8 4.72 -7.97 -10.61
C TYR A 8 4.73 -6.99 -9.43
N ILE A 9 4.27 -5.76 -9.65
CA ILE A 9 4.20 -4.72 -8.61
C ILE A 9 2.76 -4.54 -8.16
N HIS A 10 2.52 -4.54 -6.86
CA HIS A 10 1.20 -4.32 -6.30
C HIS A 10 1.21 -3.46 -5.02
N ALA A 11 0.23 -2.58 -4.90
CA ALA A 11 0.03 -1.75 -3.72
C ALA A 11 -1.24 -2.16 -2.96
N HIS A 12 -1.22 -2.06 -1.64
CA HIS A 12 -2.38 -2.30 -0.80
C HIS A 12 -3.43 -1.19 -1.00
N ASP A 13 -4.68 -1.59 -1.23
CA ASP A 13 -5.85 -0.70 -1.34
C ASP A 13 -5.73 0.45 -2.35
N ALA A 14 -4.87 0.28 -3.36
CA ALA A 14 -4.72 1.23 -4.44
C ALA A 14 -5.98 1.25 -5.34
N GLY A 15 -6.64 2.41 -5.38
CA GLY A 15 -7.79 2.66 -6.24
C GLY A 15 -7.40 3.15 -7.65
N ARG A 16 -8.42 3.56 -8.42
CA ARG A 16 -8.25 4.15 -9.76
C ARG A 16 -8.19 5.67 -9.76
N LEU A 17 -8.18 6.32 -8.60
CA LEU A 17 -8.14 7.77 -8.49
C LEU A 17 -6.72 8.33 -8.75
N ILE A 18 -6.07 7.91 -9.83
CA ILE A 18 -4.69 8.27 -10.23
C ILE A 18 -4.61 8.73 -11.70
N ALA A 19 -3.56 9.46 -12.06
CA ALA A 19 -3.37 10.08 -13.38
C ALA A 19 -3.59 9.16 -14.59
N PRO A 20 -3.06 7.92 -14.63
CA PRO A 20 -3.33 7.00 -15.74
C PRO A 20 -4.82 6.82 -16.07
N TYR A 21 -5.69 6.87 -15.06
CA TYR A 21 -7.13 6.70 -15.22
C TYR A 21 -7.89 8.00 -15.50
N GLY A 22 -7.20 9.13 -15.69
CA GLY A 22 -7.78 10.42 -16.01
C GLY A 22 -8.16 11.27 -14.79
N HIS A 23 -7.64 10.94 -13.61
CA HIS A 23 -7.82 11.75 -12.40
C HIS A 23 -6.64 12.67 -12.16
N ALA A 24 -6.88 13.86 -11.61
CA ALA A 24 -5.85 14.85 -11.30
C ALA A 24 -5.05 14.49 -10.03
N MET A 25 -4.65 13.23 -9.88
CA MET A 25 -3.72 12.77 -8.85
C MET A 25 -2.41 12.34 -9.52
N PRO A 26 -1.32 13.08 -9.31
CA PRO A 26 -0.05 12.86 -9.96
C PRO A 26 0.59 11.52 -9.60
N THR A 27 0.90 10.73 -10.62
CA THR A 27 1.68 9.51 -10.43
C THR A 27 2.66 9.37 -11.60
N PRO A 28 3.68 10.24 -11.71
CA PRO A 28 4.49 10.38 -12.93
C PRO A 28 5.15 9.07 -13.37
N ASN A 29 5.62 8.26 -12.41
CA ASN A 29 6.16 6.93 -12.70
C ASN A 29 5.10 5.96 -13.23
N LEU A 30 3.89 5.94 -12.66
CA LEU A 30 2.79 5.11 -13.14
C LEU A 30 2.23 5.62 -14.48
N THR A 31 2.24 6.94 -14.71
CA THR A 31 1.86 7.55 -15.99
C THR A 31 2.83 7.15 -17.08
N ARG A 32 4.14 7.22 -16.82
CA ARG A 32 5.17 6.76 -17.76
C ARG A 32 5.03 5.27 -18.05
N LEU A 33 4.81 4.45 -17.02
CA LEU A 33 4.58 3.02 -17.18
C LEU A 33 3.33 2.74 -18.02
N ALA A 34 2.23 3.44 -17.77
CA ALA A 34 0.99 3.31 -18.54
C ALA A 34 1.17 3.73 -20.00
N ALA A 35 1.96 4.78 -20.28
CA ALA A 35 2.27 5.25 -21.63
C ALA A 35 3.19 4.30 -22.41
N GLN A 36 4.04 3.55 -21.71
CA GLN A 36 4.96 2.57 -22.31
C GLN A 36 4.33 1.16 -22.42
N GLY A 37 3.12 0.98 -21.92
CA GLY A 37 2.46 -0.32 -21.84
C GLY A 37 0.97 -0.25 -22.20
N MET A 38 0.20 -1.13 -21.57
CA MET A 38 -1.25 -1.22 -21.75
C MET A 38 -1.95 -0.89 -20.44
N LEU A 39 -2.92 0.03 -20.49
CA LEU A 39 -3.76 0.39 -19.35
C LEU A 39 -5.16 -0.20 -19.48
N PHE A 40 -5.55 -1.05 -18.52
CA PHE A 40 -6.89 -1.63 -18.45
C PHE A 40 -7.84 -0.74 -17.66
N ARG A 41 -8.77 -0.04 -18.33
CA ARG A 41 -9.79 0.80 -17.66
C ARG A 41 -10.84 0.00 -16.87
N ARG A 42 -11.02 -1.27 -17.23
CA ARG A 42 -12.01 -2.20 -16.68
C ARG A 42 -11.32 -3.47 -16.15
N ALA A 43 -10.44 -3.30 -15.18
CA ALA A 43 -9.85 -4.39 -14.40
C ALA A 43 -10.51 -4.45 -13.02
N PHE A 44 -11.08 -5.60 -12.68
CA PHE A 44 -11.80 -5.81 -11.42
C PHE A 44 -11.14 -6.94 -10.64
N CYS A 45 -11.03 -6.79 -9.32
CA CYS A 45 -10.59 -7.90 -8.47
C CYS A 45 -11.68 -8.97 -8.40
N CYS A 46 -11.27 -10.23 -8.21
CA CYS A 46 -12.21 -11.34 -8.01
C CYS A 46 -12.80 -11.38 -6.59
N GLY A 47 -12.30 -10.54 -5.66
CA GLY A 47 -12.83 -10.37 -4.32
C GLY A 47 -12.32 -9.07 -3.68
N PRO A 48 -13.15 -8.31 -2.95
CA PRO A 48 -12.77 -7.03 -2.34
C PRO A 48 -12.06 -7.22 -0.98
N THR A 49 -11.23 -8.26 -0.85
CA THR A 49 -10.43 -8.54 0.34
C THR A 49 -9.04 -8.98 -0.12
N CYS A 50 -7.99 -8.51 0.55
CA CYS A 50 -6.62 -8.64 0.04
C CYS A 50 -6.19 -10.09 -0.23
N SER A 51 -6.29 -11.01 0.74
CA SER A 51 -5.88 -12.41 0.51
C SER A 51 -6.70 -13.10 -0.60
N PRO A 52 -8.06 -13.06 -0.60
CA PRO A 52 -8.86 -13.59 -1.71
C PRO A 52 -8.54 -12.98 -3.08
N SER A 53 -8.35 -11.66 -3.15
CA SER A 53 -8.01 -10.95 -4.39
C SER A 53 -6.68 -11.43 -4.99
N ARG A 54 -5.65 -11.51 -4.13
CA ARG A 54 -4.29 -11.94 -4.50
C ARG A 54 -4.24 -13.40 -4.87
N ALA A 55 -4.90 -14.26 -4.10
CA ALA A 55 -5.04 -15.68 -4.40
C ALA A 55 -5.65 -15.87 -5.78
N ALA A 56 -6.73 -15.15 -6.09
CA ALA A 56 -7.38 -15.28 -7.38
C ALA A 56 -6.48 -14.86 -8.54
N LEU A 57 -5.78 -13.73 -8.39
CA LEU A 57 -4.85 -13.24 -9.41
C LEU A 57 -3.65 -14.19 -9.63
N LEU A 58 -3.05 -14.69 -8.55
CA LEU A 58 -1.82 -15.49 -8.60
C LEU A 58 -2.06 -16.98 -8.85
N THR A 59 -3.31 -17.44 -8.85
CA THR A 59 -3.67 -18.83 -9.19
C THR A 59 -4.53 -18.94 -10.45
N GLY A 60 -5.07 -17.81 -10.95
CA GLY A 60 -6.02 -17.79 -12.06
C GLY A 60 -7.40 -18.37 -11.74
N GLN A 61 -7.74 -18.53 -10.46
CA GLN A 61 -8.97 -19.19 -10.00
C GLN A 61 -9.80 -18.26 -9.10
N SER A 62 -11.10 -18.51 -8.97
CA SER A 62 -11.95 -17.72 -8.06
C SER A 62 -11.57 -17.98 -6.58
N PRO A 63 -11.84 -17.04 -5.65
CA PRO A 63 -11.57 -17.25 -4.23
C PRO A 63 -12.18 -18.54 -3.65
N HIS A 64 -13.39 -18.91 -4.08
CA HIS A 64 -14.03 -20.14 -3.62
C HIS A 64 -13.41 -21.41 -4.19
N ALA A 65 -12.83 -21.37 -5.40
CA ALA A 65 -12.13 -22.51 -5.99
C ALA A 65 -10.75 -22.73 -5.37
N THR A 66 -10.07 -21.65 -4.97
CA THR A 66 -8.75 -21.71 -4.32
C THR A 66 -8.78 -22.06 -2.83
N GLY A 67 -9.96 -22.02 -2.21
CA GLY A 67 -10.11 -22.12 -0.75
C GLY A 67 -9.78 -20.84 0.03
N MET A 68 -9.26 -19.79 -0.63
CA MET A 68 -8.95 -18.51 0.00
C MET A 68 -10.21 -17.66 0.20
N LEU A 69 -11.03 -18.05 1.18
CA LEU A 69 -12.29 -17.39 1.50
C LEU A 69 -12.16 -16.19 2.46
N GLY A 70 -10.98 -16.00 3.04
CA GLY A 70 -10.74 -14.95 4.04
C GLY A 70 -9.27 -14.56 4.13
N LEU A 71 -8.92 -13.83 5.18
CA LEU A 71 -7.59 -13.24 5.35
C LEU A 71 -6.57 -14.29 5.81
N ALA A 72 -5.42 -14.34 5.16
CA ALA A 72 -4.39 -15.35 5.45
C ALA A 72 -3.89 -15.30 6.90
N HIS A 73 -3.74 -14.08 7.44
CA HIS A 73 -3.35 -13.85 8.84
C HIS A 73 -4.46 -14.14 9.86
N ARG A 74 -5.68 -14.49 9.41
CA ARG A 74 -6.80 -14.93 10.24
C ARG A 74 -7.08 -16.44 10.12
N GLY A 75 -6.09 -17.20 9.64
CA GLY A 75 -6.16 -18.66 9.57
C GLY A 75 -6.78 -19.21 8.28
N PHE A 76 -7.12 -18.36 7.30
CA PHE A 76 -7.50 -18.82 5.97
C PHE A 76 -6.25 -19.16 5.15
N SER A 77 -6.35 -20.11 4.23
CA SER A 77 -5.22 -20.52 3.39
C SER A 77 -5.71 -20.97 2.02
N LEU A 78 -4.79 -21.06 1.06
CA LEU A 78 -5.03 -21.81 -0.16
C LEU A 78 -5.25 -23.29 0.20
N SER A 79 -6.18 -23.95 -0.50
CA SER A 79 -6.36 -25.41 -0.39
C SER A 79 -5.19 -26.17 -1.04
N ASP A 80 -4.59 -25.57 -2.06
CA ASP A 80 -3.49 -26.14 -2.83
C ASP A 80 -2.53 -25.02 -3.27
N TYR A 81 -1.36 -24.95 -2.63
CA TYR A 81 -0.34 -23.95 -2.96
C TYR A 81 0.37 -24.25 -4.29
N ASP A 82 0.29 -25.48 -4.83
CA ASP A 82 0.86 -25.82 -6.13
C ASP A 82 0.10 -25.16 -7.30
N ARG A 83 -1.06 -24.56 -7.00
CA ARG A 83 -1.80 -23.70 -7.94
C ARG A 83 -1.26 -22.28 -8.03
N HIS A 84 -0.36 -21.88 -7.14
CA HIS A 84 0.27 -20.57 -7.21
C HIS A 84 1.16 -20.47 -8.46
N ILE A 85 1.20 -19.29 -9.09
CA ILE A 85 1.91 -19.06 -10.36
C ILE A 85 3.39 -19.48 -10.31
N VAL A 86 4.04 -19.34 -9.14
CA VAL A 86 5.45 -19.74 -8.94
C VAL A 86 5.66 -21.24 -9.19
N SER A 87 4.70 -22.10 -8.82
CA SER A 87 4.76 -23.54 -9.05
C SER A 87 4.65 -23.90 -10.54
N THR A 88 4.10 -23.00 -11.36
CA THR A 88 4.13 -23.11 -12.83
C THR A 88 5.42 -22.55 -13.43
N LEU A 89 5.93 -21.44 -12.90
CA LEU A 89 7.11 -20.74 -13.44
C LEU A 89 8.43 -21.46 -13.13
N LYS A 90 8.58 -22.04 -11.94
CA LYS A 90 9.83 -22.71 -11.55
C LYS A 90 10.21 -23.88 -12.47
N PRO A 91 9.32 -24.83 -12.81
CA PRO A 91 9.63 -25.87 -13.80
C PRO A 91 9.95 -25.33 -15.20
N ALA A 92 9.51 -24.11 -15.53
CA ALA A 92 9.85 -23.42 -16.78
C ALA A 92 11.20 -22.68 -16.72
N GLY A 93 11.96 -22.84 -15.64
CA GLY A 93 13.31 -22.30 -15.47
C GLY A 93 13.38 -20.90 -14.87
N TYR A 94 12.29 -20.39 -14.29
CA TYR A 94 12.28 -19.06 -13.67
C TYR A 94 12.85 -19.10 -12.24
N THR A 95 13.75 -18.16 -11.94
CA THR A 95 14.07 -17.78 -10.55
C THR A 95 12.92 -16.96 -9.98
N THR A 96 12.39 -17.32 -8.82
CA THR A 96 11.22 -16.66 -8.21
C THR A 96 11.58 -15.90 -6.94
N LEU A 97 11.23 -14.61 -6.88
CA LEU A 97 11.60 -13.72 -5.78
C LEU A 97 10.38 -12.97 -5.22
N LEU A 98 10.39 -12.74 -3.91
CA LEU A 98 9.41 -11.93 -3.19
C LEU A 98 10.09 -10.76 -2.48
N SER A 99 9.58 -9.55 -2.68
CA SER A 99 9.95 -8.34 -1.93
C SER A 99 8.70 -7.72 -1.31
N GLY A 100 8.64 -7.69 0.01
CA GLY A 100 7.51 -7.14 0.76
C GLY A 100 6.31 -8.09 0.81
N VAL A 101 5.10 -7.55 0.62
CA VAL A 101 3.86 -8.27 0.96
C VAL A 101 3.49 -9.34 -0.09
N GLN A 102 3.08 -10.53 0.37
CA GLN A 102 2.41 -11.55 -0.48
C GLN A 102 0.94 -11.80 -0.11
N HIS A 103 0.64 -11.82 1.20
CA HIS A 103 -0.69 -11.96 1.82
C HIS A 103 -1.62 -13.08 1.34
N VAL A 104 -1.13 -14.16 0.73
CA VAL A 104 -1.83 -15.42 0.42
C VAL A 104 -1.43 -16.58 1.36
N ALA A 105 -0.39 -16.41 2.16
CA ALA A 105 -0.06 -17.25 3.32
C ALA A 105 0.15 -16.40 4.58
N ALA A 106 0.05 -16.99 5.77
CA ALA A 106 0.63 -16.39 6.97
C ALA A 106 2.17 -16.39 6.86
N TRP A 107 2.85 -15.45 7.51
CA TRP A 107 4.31 -15.29 7.35
C TRP A 107 5.13 -16.48 7.89
N ASP A 108 4.62 -17.17 8.90
CA ASP A 108 5.16 -18.43 9.43
C ASP A 108 4.94 -19.62 8.48
N GLN A 109 4.11 -19.45 7.46
CA GLN A 109 3.80 -20.45 6.43
C GLN A 109 4.22 -20.01 5.02
N VAL A 110 5.01 -18.95 4.90
CA VAL A 110 5.36 -18.35 3.60
C VAL A 110 6.07 -19.32 2.67
N ASP A 111 6.86 -20.25 3.22
CA ASP A 111 7.59 -21.26 2.46
C ASP A 111 6.67 -22.19 1.67
N ARG A 112 5.40 -22.34 2.09
CA ARG A 112 4.40 -23.11 1.36
C ARG A 112 4.09 -22.52 -0.02
N ILE A 113 4.32 -21.23 -0.22
CA ILE A 113 4.14 -20.59 -1.54
C ILE A 113 5.23 -21.02 -2.51
N GLY A 114 6.46 -21.21 -2.03
CA GLY A 114 7.55 -21.78 -2.84
C GLY A 114 8.39 -20.79 -3.64
N TYR A 115 8.46 -19.51 -3.24
CA TYR A 115 9.47 -18.57 -3.77
C TYR A 115 10.90 -19.08 -3.48
N ASP A 116 11.85 -18.83 -4.38
CA ASP A 116 13.27 -19.20 -4.20
C ASP A 116 13.98 -18.22 -3.24
N GLU A 117 13.65 -16.93 -3.32
CA GLU A 117 14.24 -15.89 -2.50
C GLU A 117 13.16 -14.96 -1.90
N ILE A 118 13.26 -14.68 -0.60
CA ILE A 118 12.49 -13.63 0.07
C ILE A 118 13.45 -12.50 0.44
N LEU A 119 13.39 -11.40 -0.30
CA LEU A 119 14.30 -10.26 -0.19
C LEU A 119 14.02 -9.43 1.06
N THR A 120 12.75 -9.23 1.38
CA THR A 120 12.30 -8.59 2.62
C THR A 120 10.86 -9.01 2.91
N ARG A 121 10.52 -9.06 4.21
CA ARG A 121 9.13 -9.22 4.68
C ARG A 121 8.48 -7.87 4.98
N ASP A 122 9.27 -6.81 4.99
CA ASP A 122 8.80 -5.46 5.24
C ASP A 122 7.96 -4.98 4.05
N GLY A 123 6.69 -4.71 4.33
CA GLY A 123 5.73 -4.27 3.34
C GLY A 123 5.74 -2.77 3.07
N HIS A 124 6.52 -1.96 3.80
CA HIS A 124 6.61 -0.52 3.50
C HIS A 124 7.18 -0.32 2.09
N ALA A 125 6.61 0.61 1.33
CA ALA A 125 6.94 0.77 -0.09
C ALA A 125 8.44 1.01 -0.32
N ASP A 126 9.08 1.85 0.51
CA ASP A 126 10.50 2.14 0.43
C ASP A 126 11.36 0.89 0.69
N ALA A 127 11.02 0.09 1.70
CA ALA A 127 11.74 -1.13 2.02
C ALA A 127 11.61 -2.18 0.90
N ALA A 128 10.38 -2.43 0.45
CA ALA A 128 10.09 -3.39 -0.62
C ALA A 128 10.74 -2.98 -1.95
N ALA A 129 10.67 -1.69 -2.31
CA ALA A 129 11.29 -1.17 -3.53
C ALA A 129 12.82 -1.20 -3.45
N THR A 130 13.40 -0.77 -2.32
CA THR A 130 14.86 -0.76 -2.12
C THR A 130 15.45 -2.15 -2.22
N ALA A 131 14.84 -3.15 -1.55
CA ALA A 131 15.31 -4.52 -1.62
C ALA A 131 15.21 -5.11 -3.04
N ALA A 132 14.13 -4.82 -3.76
CA ALA A 132 13.95 -5.24 -5.15
C ALA A 132 15.00 -4.61 -6.09
N VAL A 133 15.22 -3.29 -5.98
CA VAL A 133 16.20 -2.54 -6.78
C VAL A 133 17.62 -3.01 -6.47
N ALA A 134 17.97 -3.20 -5.20
CA ALA A 134 19.27 -3.73 -4.80
C ALA A 134 19.52 -5.13 -5.39
N ARG A 135 18.50 -6.01 -5.37
CA ARG A 135 18.60 -7.35 -5.95
C ARG A 135 18.74 -7.33 -7.46
N LEU A 136 18.03 -6.44 -8.15
CA LEU A 136 18.17 -6.23 -9.60
C LEU A 136 19.58 -5.74 -9.96
N ALA A 137 20.11 -4.78 -9.19
CA ALA A 137 21.46 -4.25 -9.39
C ALA A 137 22.56 -5.30 -9.16
N ALA A 138 22.34 -6.22 -8.21
CA ALA A 138 23.23 -7.36 -7.96
C ALA A 138 23.17 -8.44 -9.06
N GLY A 139 22.17 -8.40 -9.94
CA GLY A 139 21.98 -9.34 -11.06
C GLY A 139 21.23 -10.61 -10.64
N ILE A 140 20.18 -10.98 -11.39
CA ILE A 140 19.32 -12.14 -11.12
C ILE A 140 19.49 -13.14 -12.26
N PRO A 141 19.60 -14.47 -12.00
CA PRO A 141 19.57 -15.46 -13.07
C PRO A 141 18.29 -15.34 -13.90
N GLU A 142 18.44 -15.14 -15.21
CA GLU A 142 17.32 -15.01 -16.14
C GLU A 142 16.88 -16.38 -16.71
N PRO A 143 15.58 -16.61 -16.90
CA PRO A 143 14.48 -15.68 -16.64
C PRO A 143 14.12 -15.62 -15.14
N PHE A 144 13.51 -14.50 -14.71
CA PHE A 144 13.02 -14.36 -13.33
C PHE A 144 11.58 -13.84 -13.23
N PHE A 145 10.94 -14.17 -12.12
CA PHE A 145 9.68 -13.58 -11.66
C PHE A 145 9.91 -12.93 -10.30
N MET A 146 9.61 -11.65 -10.17
CA MET A 146 9.69 -10.93 -8.91
C MET A 146 8.35 -10.31 -8.54
N SER A 147 7.83 -10.65 -7.37
CA SER A 147 6.66 -9.99 -6.75
C SER A 147 7.13 -8.89 -5.82
N VAL A 148 6.64 -7.66 -6.01
CA VAL A 148 6.97 -6.49 -5.17
C VAL A 148 5.68 -5.92 -4.58
N GLY A 149 5.57 -5.99 -3.25
CA GLY A 149 4.35 -5.68 -2.53
C GLY A 149 4.48 -4.59 -1.47
N CYS A 150 3.70 -3.52 -1.65
CA CYS A 150 3.82 -2.30 -0.83
C CYS A 150 2.55 -1.96 -0.01
N ILE A 151 2.74 -1.31 1.14
CA ILE A 151 1.75 -0.73 2.09
C ILE A 151 2.23 0.67 2.51
N GLU A 152 1.32 1.64 2.66
CA GLU A 152 1.60 2.99 3.20
C GLU A 152 0.90 3.24 4.56
N PRO A 153 1.50 3.95 5.54
CA PRO A 153 1.01 3.96 6.92
C PRO A 153 0.01 5.08 7.24
N GLN A 154 -1.25 4.70 7.46
CA GLN A 154 -2.10 5.28 8.51
C GLN A 154 -2.32 4.20 9.56
N ARG A 155 -2.46 4.56 10.85
CA ARG A 155 -2.97 3.58 11.82
C ARG A 155 -4.46 3.73 11.96
N CYS A 156 -5.13 2.59 11.88
CA CYS A 156 -6.57 2.52 11.91
C CYS A 156 -6.96 1.30 12.73
N VAL A 157 -7.95 1.48 13.60
CA VAL A 157 -8.69 0.35 14.18
C VAL A 157 -10.16 0.48 13.82
N ARG A 158 -10.80 -0.67 13.60
CA ARG A 158 -12.16 -0.74 13.12
C ARG A 158 -12.95 -1.78 13.92
N THR A 159 -14.20 -1.46 14.21
CA THR A 159 -15.24 -2.39 14.64
C THR A 159 -16.34 -2.46 13.58
N ASP A 160 -17.39 -3.24 13.80
CA ASP A 160 -18.52 -3.31 12.86
C ASP A 160 -19.16 -1.94 12.62
N ARG A 161 -19.22 -1.10 13.67
CA ARG A 161 -19.83 0.23 13.61
C ARG A 161 -18.83 1.36 13.42
N TRP A 162 -17.63 1.27 13.99
CA TRP A 162 -16.74 2.44 14.08
C TRP A 162 -15.43 2.25 13.33
N LYS A 163 -14.96 3.30 12.68
CA LYS A 163 -13.59 3.40 12.16
C LYS A 163 -12.88 4.56 12.84
N TYR A 164 -11.76 4.27 13.47
CA TYR A 164 -10.90 5.26 14.09
C TYR A 164 -9.55 5.31 13.35
N VAL A 165 -9.11 6.51 13.00
CA VAL A 165 -7.83 6.77 12.32
C VAL A 165 -7.01 7.74 13.17
N ARG A 166 -5.73 7.43 13.37
CA ARG A 166 -4.76 8.35 13.98
C ARG A 166 -3.61 8.64 13.02
N ARG A 167 -3.26 9.92 12.91
CA ARG A 167 -2.11 10.44 12.15
C ARG A 167 -0.98 10.74 13.13
N TYR A 168 0.23 10.31 12.79
CA TYR A 168 1.43 10.42 13.65
C TYR A 168 2.49 11.39 13.10
N GLY A 169 2.19 12.08 12.00
CA GLY A 169 3.07 13.11 11.44
C GLY A 169 2.70 14.49 11.94
N ASP A 170 3.68 15.38 12.03
CA ASP A 170 3.53 16.75 12.55
C ASP A 170 2.78 17.70 11.60
N LYS A 171 2.54 17.27 10.36
CA LYS A 171 1.85 18.05 9.35
C LYS A 171 0.33 17.90 9.48
N HIS A 172 -0.32 18.98 9.92
CA HIS A 172 -1.78 19.10 10.01
C HIS A 172 -2.41 19.87 8.84
N THR A 173 -1.69 19.99 7.74
CA THR A 173 -2.16 20.54 6.46
C THR A 173 -1.95 19.51 5.35
N PRO A 174 -2.67 19.62 4.21
CA PRO A 174 -2.38 18.79 3.07
C PRO A 174 -0.91 18.89 2.66
N VAL A 175 -0.30 17.75 2.31
CA VAL A 175 0.91 17.75 1.48
C VAL A 175 0.54 18.41 0.16
N LEU A 176 1.27 19.46 -0.20
CA LEU A 176 0.97 20.20 -1.42
C LEU A 176 1.47 19.40 -2.62
N PRO A 177 0.65 19.29 -3.68
CA PRO A 177 1.02 18.52 -4.85
C PRO A 177 2.14 19.24 -5.62
N ASN A 178 3.38 18.78 -5.48
CA ASN A 178 4.57 19.34 -6.12
C ASN A 178 4.89 18.67 -7.47
N CYS A 179 3.88 18.21 -8.19
CA CYS A 179 4.00 17.23 -9.27
C CYS A 179 3.68 17.75 -10.67
N ASP A 180 3.03 18.90 -10.75
CA ASP A 180 2.60 19.57 -11.96
C ASP A 180 2.51 21.08 -11.71
N ASP A 181 2.58 21.91 -12.75
CA ASP A 181 2.36 23.37 -12.69
C ASP A 181 1.00 23.74 -13.33
N GLY A 182 -0.03 22.91 -13.14
CA GLY A 182 -1.30 23.05 -13.83
C GLY A 182 -2.25 24.08 -13.22
N LEU A 183 -3.06 24.73 -14.07
CA LEU A 183 -4.05 25.74 -13.67
C LEU A 183 -5.09 25.24 -12.65
N SER A 184 -5.40 23.94 -12.64
CA SER A 184 -6.31 23.35 -11.65
C SER A 184 -5.78 23.48 -10.23
N LYS A 185 -4.47 23.33 -10.04
CA LYS A 185 -3.81 23.49 -8.74
C LYS A 185 -3.93 24.93 -8.26
N ASP A 186 -3.73 25.91 -9.14
CA ASP A 186 -3.89 27.33 -8.80
C ASP A 186 -5.30 27.62 -8.28
N VAL A 187 -6.33 27.03 -8.91
CA VAL A 187 -7.72 27.13 -8.43
C VAL A 187 -7.89 26.55 -7.03
N PHE A 188 -7.35 25.37 -6.74
CA PHE A 188 -7.44 24.75 -5.41
C PHE A 188 -6.66 25.55 -4.35
N LEU A 189 -5.46 26.04 -4.68
CA LEU A 189 -4.67 26.87 -3.79
C LEU A 189 -5.36 28.20 -3.51
N ALA A 190 -5.92 28.85 -4.52
CA ALA A 190 -6.73 30.07 -4.38
C ALA A 190 -7.98 29.83 -3.53
N ALA A 191 -8.59 28.65 -3.63
CA ALA A 191 -9.70 28.21 -2.78
C ALA A 191 -9.27 27.82 -1.35
N GLY A 192 -8.00 28.01 -0.99
CA GLY A 192 -7.48 27.79 0.35
C GLY A 192 -7.14 26.34 0.68
N TRP A 193 -6.96 25.46 -0.32
CA TRP A 193 -6.63 24.05 -0.10
C TRP A 193 -5.41 23.85 0.81
N ALA A 194 -4.34 24.61 0.58
CA ALA A 194 -3.12 24.53 1.39
C ALA A 194 -3.32 24.85 2.88
N LYS A 195 -4.40 25.58 3.19
CA LYS A 195 -4.76 26.00 4.55
C LYS A 195 -5.78 25.07 5.21
N ARG A 196 -6.25 24.02 4.52
CA ARG A 196 -7.16 23.05 5.13
C ARG A 196 -6.48 22.38 6.31
N THR A 197 -7.21 22.25 7.41
CA THR A 197 -6.73 21.51 8.57
C THR A 197 -7.07 20.04 8.41
N LEU A 198 -6.05 19.19 8.52
CA LEU A 198 -6.19 17.75 8.65
C LEU A 198 -6.15 17.40 10.14
N PRO A 199 -7.23 16.83 10.70
CA PRO A 199 -7.25 16.50 12.11
C PRO A 199 -6.28 15.35 12.39
N GLY A 200 -5.58 15.41 13.53
CA GLY A 200 -4.67 14.35 13.96
C GLY A 200 -5.40 13.02 14.20
N GLU A 201 -6.71 13.08 14.45
CA GLU A 201 -7.56 11.93 14.67
C GLU A 201 -8.87 12.07 13.89
N ALA A 202 -9.44 10.93 13.51
CA ALA A 202 -10.77 10.87 12.94
C ALA A 202 -11.55 9.66 13.46
N LEU A 203 -12.85 9.86 13.69
CA LEU A 203 -13.81 8.83 14.02
C LEU A 203 -14.96 8.90 13.03
N TYR A 204 -15.36 7.76 12.47
CA TYR A 204 -16.47 7.65 11.53
C TYR A 204 -17.43 6.57 11.99
N ASP A 205 -18.74 6.89 12.00
CA ASP A 205 -19.80 5.91 12.20
C ASP A 205 -20.08 5.22 10.86
N MET A 206 -19.54 4.04 10.67
CA MET A 206 -19.66 3.29 9.41
C MET A 206 -21.09 2.82 9.11
N LEU A 207 -21.99 2.85 10.11
CA LEU A 207 -23.39 2.49 9.92
C LEU A 207 -24.18 3.64 9.28
N PHE A 208 -23.91 4.88 9.70
CA PHE A 208 -24.65 6.07 9.26
C PHE A 208 -23.87 6.99 8.31
N ASP A 209 -22.55 6.84 8.25
CA ASP A 209 -21.62 7.51 7.33
C ASP A 209 -20.69 6.47 6.68
N PRO A 210 -21.23 5.58 5.82
CA PRO A 210 -20.42 4.55 5.15
C PRO A 210 -19.35 5.13 4.22
N THR A 211 -19.49 6.41 3.84
CA THR A 211 -18.56 7.14 2.97
C THR A 211 -17.45 7.88 3.72
N GLU A 212 -17.45 7.86 5.06
CA GLU A 212 -16.43 8.51 5.90
C GLU A 212 -16.30 10.01 5.62
N SER A 213 -17.43 10.65 5.33
CA SER A 213 -17.53 12.05 4.94
C SER A 213 -17.60 13.01 6.13
N HIS A 214 -17.98 12.51 7.30
CA HIS A 214 -18.20 13.29 8.51
C HIS A 214 -17.35 12.76 9.66
N ASN A 215 -16.24 13.46 9.94
CA ASN A 215 -15.42 13.15 11.10
C ASN A 215 -16.13 13.59 12.39
N VAL A 216 -16.52 12.63 13.23
CA VAL A 216 -17.25 12.86 14.49
C VAL A 216 -16.34 12.78 15.73
N ILE A 217 -15.01 12.84 15.57
CA ILE A 217 -14.05 12.70 16.69
C ILE A 217 -14.24 13.74 17.82
N GLY A 218 -14.81 14.90 17.50
CA GLY A 218 -15.04 16.00 18.45
C GLY A 218 -16.43 15.99 19.10
N ASP A 219 -17.29 15.04 18.76
CA ASP A 219 -18.63 14.94 19.35
C ASP A 219 -18.55 14.41 20.80
N PRO A 220 -18.95 15.20 21.82
CA PRO A 220 -18.91 14.76 23.22
C PRO A 220 -19.78 13.53 23.49
N GLY A 221 -20.88 13.36 22.73
CA GLY A 221 -21.77 12.20 22.85
C GLY A 221 -21.14 10.89 22.35
N LEU A 222 -20.03 10.97 21.61
CA LEU A 222 -19.30 9.83 21.05
C LEU A 222 -17.89 9.68 21.64
N ALA A 223 -17.58 10.42 22.71
CA ALA A 223 -16.27 10.40 23.35
C ALA A 223 -15.86 9.00 23.85
N ASP A 224 -16.82 8.23 24.37
CA ASP A 224 -16.57 6.86 24.85
C ASP A 224 -16.16 5.92 23.71
N ALA A 225 -16.79 6.03 22.54
CA ALA A 225 -16.43 5.25 21.35
C ALA A 225 -15.03 5.62 20.84
N ALA A 226 -14.70 6.91 20.83
CA ALA A 226 -13.36 7.38 20.49
C ALA A 226 -12.31 6.85 21.47
N ALA A 227 -12.58 6.92 22.79
CA ALA A 227 -11.67 6.47 23.84
C ALA A 227 -11.39 4.96 23.78
N ASP A 228 -12.44 4.15 23.59
CA ASP A 228 -12.31 2.70 23.41
C ASP A 228 -11.40 2.37 22.21
N LEU A 229 -11.63 3.00 21.06
CA LEU A 229 -10.84 2.75 19.86
C LEU A 229 -9.42 3.28 19.95
N ARG A 230 -9.20 4.43 20.61
CA ARG A 230 -7.85 4.90 20.97
C ARG A 230 -7.10 3.85 21.76
N GLN A 231 -7.71 3.34 22.83
CA GLN A 231 -7.07 2.36 23.70
C GLN A 231 -6.78 1.05 22.97
N ARG A 232 -7.67 0.62 22.06
CA ARG A 232 -7.42 -0.54 21.20
C ARG A 232 -6.26 -0.32 20.25
N LEU A 233 -6.17 0.87 19.66
CA LEU A 233 -5.05 1.20 18.78
C LEU A 233 -3.73 1.24 19.56
N ASP A 234 -3.71 1.89 20.73
CA ASP A 234 -2.52 1.97 21.59
C ASP A 234 -2.05 0.58 22.02
N ARG A 235 -2.99 -0.28 22.42
CA ARG A 235 -2.70 -1.68 22.78
C ARG A 235 -2.12 -2.44 21.60
N TRP A 236 -2.76 -2.35 20.43
CA TRP A 236 -2.27 -3.01 19.22
C TRP A 236 -0.86 -2.54 18.86
N MET A 237 -0.61 -1.23 18.88
CA MET A 237 0.73 -0.68 18.60
C MET A 237 1.77 -1.23 19.57
N ALA A 238 1.46 -1.29 20.87
CA ALA A 238 2.35 -1.81 21.89
C ALA A 238 2.63 -3.31 21.70
N GLU A 239 1.58 -4.10 21.47
CA GLU A 239 1.68 -5.55 21.20
C GLU A 239 2.53 -5.84 19.95
N THR A 240 2.50 -4.96 18.94
CA THR A 240 3.26 -5.11 17.70
C THR A 240 4.64 -4.45 17.71
N ASN A 241 5.07 -3.85 18.83
CA ASN A 241 6.28 -3.02 18.89
C ASN A 241 6.34 -1.99 17.76
N ASP A 242 5.24 -1.27 17.54
CA ASP A 242 5.13 -0.33 16.43
C ASP A 242 6.22 0.76 16.54
N PRO A 243 7.05 0.96 15.49
CA PRO A 243 8.16 1.92 15.54
C PRO A 243 7.68 3.36 15.80
N LEU A 244 6.44 3.71 15.46
CA LEU A 244 5.87 5.03 15.75
C LEU A 244 5.69 5.30 17.26
N LEU A 245 5.72 4.26 18.11
CA LEU A 245 5.75 4.43 19.57
C LEU A 245 7.06 5.04 20.06
N GLN A 246 8.12 4.92 19.27
CA GLN A 246 9.44 5.50 19.57
C GLN A 246 9.61 6.91 18.99
N GLY A 247 8.59 7.41 18.28
CA GLY A 247 8.59 8.70 17.61
C GLY A 247 8.51 8.58 16.08
N PRO A 248 8.62 9.72 15.36
CA PRO A 248 8.63 9.73 13.91
C PRO A 248 9.76 8.85 13.35
N VAL A 249 9.44 8.07 12.32
CA VAL A 249 10.46 7.30 11.59
C VAL A 249 11.21 8.27 10.69
N ALA A 250 12.41 8.66 11.11
CA ALA A 250 13.26 9.56 10.34
C ALA A 250 13.68 8.91 9.02
N ALA A 251 13.71 9.72 7.95
CA ALA A 251 14.38 9.33 6.72
C ALA A 251 15.90 9.16 6.99
N PRO A 252 16.57 8.22 6.30
CA PRO A 252 18.00 8.00 6.50
C PRO A 252 18.83 9.20 6.03
N SER A 253 19.99 9.42 6.68
CA SER A 253 20.94 10.46 6.27
C SER A 253 21.35 10.29 4.80
N GLY A 254 21.41 11.40 4.06
CA GLY A 254 21.64 11.43 2.61
C GLY A 254 20.41 11.13 1.75
N ALA A 255 19.25 10.85 2.34
CA ALA A 255 18.01 10.69 1.58
C ALA A 255 17.60 12.01 0.93
N LYS A 256 17.14 11.96 -0.31
CA LYS A 256 16.55 13.11 -1.01
C LYS A 256 15.04 13.05 -0.89
N VAL A 257 14.46 13.98 -0.16
CA VAL A 257 13.03 14.08 0.09
C VAL A 257 12.47 15.34 -0.55
N ASN A 258 11.23 15.28 -1.04
CA ASN A 258 10.56 16.47 -1.53
C ASN A 258 10.06 17.32 -0.35
N ASP A 259 10.05 18.65 -0.52
CA ASP A 259 9.39 19.54 0.42
C ASP A 259 7.88 19.24 0.44
N PRO A 260 7.28 18.88 1.59
CA PRO A 260 5.84 18.65 1.70
C PRO A 260 4.96 19.89 1.44
N ASP A 261 5.57 21.09 1.44
CA ASP A 261 4.95 22.36 1.05
C ASP A 261 5.35 22.81 -0.35
N GLY A 262 6.15 22.01 -1.06
CA GLY A 262 6.55 22.30 -2.42
C GLY A 262 5.37 22.34 -3.38
N LEU A 263 5.40 23.25 -4.34
CA LEU A 263 4.29 23.46 -5.26
C LEU A 263 4.62 22.97 -6.67
N SER A 264 5.88 22.88 -7.05
CA SER A 264 6.29 22.60 -8.43
C SER A 264 7.20 21.36 -8.52
N PRO A 265 7.10 20.56 -9.61
CA PRO A 265 8.03 19.46 -9.87
C PRO A 265 9.45 19.95 -10.21
N LYS A 266 9.63 21.27 -10.37
CA LYS A 266 10.93 21.91 -10.62
C LYS A 266 11.66 22.28 -9.33
N GLU A 267 10.99 22.23 -8.18
CA GLU A 267 11.62 22.52 -6.90
C GLU A 267 12.61 21.40 -6.55
N PRO A 268 13.84 21.74 -6.13
CA PRO A 268 14.85 20.74 -5.81
C PRO A 268 14.44 19.97 -4.55
N PRO A 269 14.73 18.66 -4.47
CA PRO A 269 14.53 17.90 -3.25
C PRO A 269 15.52 18.37 -2.17
N GLN A 270 15.10 18.26 -0.91
CA GLN A 270 15.91 18.50 0.27
C GLN A 270 16.69 17.22 0.60
N GLU A 271 17.97 17.35 0.92
CA GLU A 271 18.78 16.23 1.39
C GLU A 271 18.71 16.18 2.91
N ILE A 272 18.39 15.00 3.45
CA ILE A 272 18.36 14.77 4.89
C ILE A 272 19.80 14.74 5.39
N PRO A 273 20.16 15.59 6.38
CA PRO A 273 21.52 15.67 6.90
C PRO A 273 22.03 14.35 7.49
#